data_AF-A0A7C7VJ88-F1
#
_entry.id   AF-A0A7C7VJ88-F1
#
_cell.length_a   1.000
_cell.length_b   1.000
_cell.length_c   1.000
_cell.angle_alpha   90.00
_cell.angle_beta   90.00
_cell.angle_gamma   90.00
#
_symmetry.space_group_name_H-M   'P 1'
#
loop_
_entity.id
_entity.type
_entity.pdbx_description
1 polymer ?
#
loop_
_entity_poly.entity_id
_entity_poly.type
_entity_poly.pdbx_seq_one_letter_code
_entity_poly.pdbx_strand_id
1 'polypeptide(L)'
;LCYVTPAEHLCLPNVEDVKEGVIACLIAAHAGDIAKGLTGALDRDIEMAKKRKKLDWHGQIELAIDPVRARMRRAESMPVDEEVCTMCGEFCAIKKVDAYLHPEKK
;
A
#
# COMPACT_ATOMS: atom_id res chain seq x y z
N LEU A 1 -15.46 -13.51 -7.96
CA LEU A 1 -15.90 -13.05 -6.63
C LEU A 1 -16.94 -11.97 -6.88
N CYS A 2 -18.22 -12.21 -6.57
CA CYS A 2 -19.20 -11.11 -6.55
C CYS A 2 -18.86 -10.23 -5.35
N TYR A 3 -18.64 -8.95 -5.57
CA TYR A 3 -18.26 -8.04 -4.48
C TYR A 3 -19.48 -7.67 -3.64
N VAL A 4 -19.24 -7.33 -2.39
CA VAL A 4 -20.25 -6.85 -1.45
C VAL A 4 -19.90 -5.41 -1.12
N THR A 5 -20.87 -4.52 -1.15
CA THR A 5 -20.67 -3.10 -0.80
C THR A 5 -20.91 -2.87 0.69
N PRO A 6 -20.40 -1.77 1.28
CA PRO A 6 -20.76 -1.38 2.64
C PRO A 6 -22.27 -1.18 2.84
N ALA A 7 -23.03 -0.90 1.78
CA ALA A 7 -24.48 -0.71 1.80
C ALA A 7 -25.29 -2.02 1.76
N GLU A 8 -24.65 -3.18 1.61
CA GLU A 8 -25.35 -4.47 1.51
C GLU A 8 -26.27 -4.70 2.71
N HIS A 9 -27.52 -5.08 2.45
CA HIS A 9 -28.60 -5.23 3.44
C HIS A 9 -29.02 -3.94 4.19
N LEU A 10 -28.52 -2.76 3.80
CA LEU A 10 -28.86 -1.48 4.42
C LEU A 10 -29.59 -0.53 3.46
N CYS A 11 -29.08 -0.35 2.24
CA CYS A 11 -29.65 0.54 1.23
C CYS A 11 -29.05 0.28 -0.16
N LEU A 12 -29.44 1.10 -1.16
CA LEU A 12 -28.76 1.10 -2.46
C LEU A 12 -27.39 1.78 -2.34
N PRO A 13 -26.33 1.21 -2.93
CA PRO A 13 -24.99 1.76 -2.82
C PRO A 13 -24.84 3.09 -3.59
N ASN A 14 -24.07 4.01 -3.03
CA ASN A 14 -23.59 5.19 -3.73
C ASN A 14 -22.26 4.90 -4.46
N VAL A 15 -21.70 5.92 -5.14
CA VAL A 15 -20.45 5.78 -5.91
C VAL A 15 -19.27 5.33 -5.05
N GLU A 16 -19.16 5.82 -3.82
CA GLU A 16 -18.07 5.43 -2.92
C GLU A 16 -18.26 4.01 -2.40
N ASP A 17 -19.49 3.60 -2.05
CA ASP A 17 -19.79 2.22 -1.64
C ASP A 17 -19.39 1.21 -2.73
N VAL A 18 -19.66 1.55 -3.99
CA VAL A 18 -19.23 0.74 -5.14
C VAL A 18 -17.70 0.68 -5.21
N LYS A 19 -17.02 1.83 -5.11
CA LYS A 19 -15.56 1.88 -5.14
C LYS A 19 -14.94 1.03 -4.03
N GLU A 20 -15.40 1.17 -2.79
CA GLU A 20 -14.86 0.43 -1.65
C GLU A 20 -15.05 -1.08 -1.81
N GLY A 21 -16.24 -1.51 -2.23
CA GLY A 21 -16.51 -2.92 -2.49
C GLY A 21 -15.62 -3.50 -3.59
N VAL A 22 -15.38 -2.75 -4.67
CA VAL A 22 -14.47 -3.17 -5.75
C VAL A 22 -13.03 -3.28 -5.25
N ILE A 23 -12.52 -2.28 -4.53
CA ILE A 23 -11.15 -2.29 -3.99
C ILE A 23 -10.97 -3.46 -3.00
N ALA A 24 -11.94 -3.69 -2.11
CA ALA A 24 -11.90 -4.83 -1.17
C ALA A 24 -11.89 -6.17 -1.93
N CYS A 25 -12.69 -6.30 -2.98
CA CYS A 25 -12.72 -7.50 -3.81
C CYS A 25 -11.41 -7.73 -4.57
N LEU A 26 -10.78 -6.66 -5.10
CA LEU A 26 -9.47 -6.74 -5.76
C LEU A 26 -8.36 -7.19 -4.79
N ILE A 27 -8.38 -6.69 -3.54
CA ILE A 27 -7.46 -7.16 -2.50
C ILE A 27 -7.68 -8.65 -2.24
N ALA A 28 -8.93 -9.09 -2.07
CA ALA A 28 -9.26 -10.48 -1.81
C ALA A 28 -8.87 -11.41 -2.97
N ALA A 29 -9.12 -10.99 -4.22
CA ALA A 29 -8.73 -11.72 -5.41
C ALA A 29 -7.21 -11.89 -5.48
N HIS A 30 -6.46 -10.80 -5.31
CA HIS A 30 -5.00 -10.80 -5.32
C HIS A 30 -4.40 -11.70 -4.22
N ALA A 31 -4.96 -11.64 -3.00
CA ALA A 31 -4.56 -12.53 -1.92
C ALA A 31 -4.83 -14.01 -2.27
N GLY A 32 -5.96 -14.30 -2.92
CA GLY A 32 -6.29 -15.63 -3.44
C GLY A 32 -5.31 -16.11 -4.51
N ASP A 33 -4.90 -15.23 -5.43
CA ASP A 33 -3.95 -15.55 -6.49
C ASP A 33 -2.56 -15.89 -5.93
N ILE A 34 -2.11 -15.14 -4.92
CA ILE A 34 -0.87 -15.45 -4.17
C ILE A 34 -1.00 -16.80 -3.46
N ALA A 35 -2.10 -17.02 -2.73
CA ALA A 35 -2.30 -18.25 -1.97
C ALA A 35 -2.36 -19.50 -2.86
N LYS A 36 -2.85 -19.36 -4.08
CA LYS A 36 -2.86 -20.42 -5.11
C LYS A 36 -1.51 -20.63 -5.78
N GLY A 37 -0.53 -19.77 -5.53
CA GLY A 37 0.80 -19.85 -6.14
C GLY A 37 0.77 -19.54 -7.64
N LEU A 38 -0.15 -18.69 -8.11
CA LEU A 38 -0.18 -18.31 -9.52
C LEU A 38 1.12 -17.61 -9.92
N THR A 39 1.67 -17.98 -11.08
CA THR A 39 2.91 -17.39 -11.60
C THR A 39 2.75 -15.88 -11.76
N GLY A 40 3.66 -15.13 -11.15
CA GLY A 40 3.69 -13.65 -11.20
C GLY A 40 2.75 -12.94 -10.23
N ALA A 41 1.89 -13.65 -9.49
CA ALA A 41 0.96 -13.02 -8.54
C ALA A 41 1.69 -12.25 -7.42
N LEU A 42 2.87 -12.72 -7.01
CA LEU A 42 3.66 -12.12 -5.94
C LEU A 42 4.59 -10.98 -6.42
N ASP A 43 4.76 -10.81 -7.74
CA ASP A 43 5.74 -9.88 -8.29
C ASP A 43 5.44 -8.44 -7.91
N ARG A 44 4.15 -8.05 -7.95
CA ARG A 44 3.72 -6.69 -7.56
C ARG A 44 4.05 -6.38 -6.10
N ASP A 45 3.86 -7.35 -5.20
CA ASP A 45 4.15 -7.21 -3.77
C ASP A 45 5.65 -7.11 -3.51
N ILE A 46 6.45 -7.94 -4.19
CA ILE A 46 7.91 -7.89 -4.11
C ILE A 46 8.43 -6.54 -4.60
N GLU A 47 7.94 -6.04 -5.73
CA GLU A 47 8.33 -4.72 -6.22
C GLU A 47 7.90 -3.61 -5.26
N MET A 48 6.68 -3.66 -4.74
CA MET A 48 6.23 -2.69 -3.72
C MET A 48 7.09 -2.75 -2.46
N ALA A 49 7.51 -3.94 -2.01
CA ALA A 49 8.38 -4.11 -0.87
C ALA A 49 9.79 -3.53 -1.13
N LYS A 50 10.32 -3.69 -2.34
CA LYS A 50 11.58 -3.04 -2.76
C LYS A 50 11.46 -1.52 -2.75
N LYS A 51 10.34 -0.96 -3.20
CA LYS A 51 10.06 0.49 -3.14
C LYS A 51 9.98 0.98 -1.69
N ARG A 52 9.26 0.27 -0.81
CA ARG A 52 9.19 0.54 0.63
C ARG A 52 10.57 0.54 1.30
N LYS A 53 11.42 -0.46 0.99
CA LYS A 53 12.79 -0.54 1.52
C LYS A 53 13.61 0.68 1.13
N LYS A 54 13.45 1.18 -0.09
CA LYS A 54 14.15 2.36 -0.63
C LYS A 54 13.52 3.69 -0.19
N LEU A 55 12.44 3.66 0.60
CA LEU A 55 11.63 4.84 0.92
C LEU A 55 11.15 5.59 -0.34
N ASP A 56 10.99 4.87 -1.46
CA ASP A 56 10.47 5.41 -2.72
C ASP A 56 8.95 5.49 -2.64
N TRP A 57 8.46 6.60 -2.08
CA TRP A 57 7.03 6.87 -1.90
C TRP A 57 6.27 6.89 -3.22
N HIS A 58 6.85 7.48 -4.27
CA HIS A 58 6.21 7.57 -5.58
C HIS A 58 6.00 6.18 -6.16
N GLY A 59 7.06 5.38 -6.24
CA GLY A 59 6.99 4.01 -6.74
C GLY A 59 6.09 3.10 -5.90
N GLN A 60 6.08 3.28 -4.56
CA GLN A 60 5.16 2.54 -3.70
C GLN A 60 3.69 2.89 -3.99
N ILE A 61 3.38 4.17 -4.16
CA ILE A 61 2.02 4.65 -4.44
C ILE A 61 1.54 4.16 -5.80
N GLU A 62 2.39 4.20 -6.83
CA GLU A 62 2.05 3.72 -8.18
C GLU A 62 1.69 2.22 -8.21
N LEU A 63 2.32 1.42 -7.35
CA LEU A 63 2.05 -0.03 -7.26
C LEU A 63 0.84 -0.39 -6.38
N ALA A 64 0.22 0.59 -5.71
CA ALA A 64 -0.93 0.35 -4.84
C ALA A 64 -2.18 -0.04 -5.65
N ILE A 65 -3.10 -0.78 -5.02
CA ILE A 65 -4.40 -1.13 -5.63
C ILE A 65 -5.25 0.14 -5.84
N ASP A 66 -5.16 1.09 -4.91
CA ASP A 66 -5.73 2.44 -5.06
C ASP A 66 -4.63 3.50 -4.86
N PRO A 67 -3.92 3.89 -5.93
CA PRO A 67 -2.88 4.91 -5.87
C PRO A 67 -3.41 6.28 -5.44
N VAL A 68 -4.67 6.60 -5.75
CA VAL A 68 -5.29 7.88 -5.40
C VAL A 68 -5.46 7.96 -3.89
N ARG A 69 -6.07 6.94 -3.27
CA ARG A 69 -6.24 6.87 -1.82
C ARG A 69 -4.89 6.82 -1.11
N ALA A 70 -3.91 6.06 -1.61
CA ALA A 70 -2.57 6.04 -1.02
C ALA A 70 -1.89 7.42 -1.03
N ARG A 71 -2.01 8.18 -2.14
CA ARG A 71 -1.47 9.53 -2.26
C ARG A 71 -2.16 10.51 -1.32
N MET A 72 -3.49 10.45 -1.22
CA MET A 72 -4.26 11.28 -0.29
C MET A 72 -3.85 11.03 1.15
N ARG A 73 -3.76 9.75 1.58
CA ARG A 73 -3.34 9.39 2.94
C ARG A 73 -1.94 9.85 3.29
N ARG A 74 -1.01 9.82 2.33
CA ARG A 74 0.35 10.36 2.54
C ARG A 74 0.31 11.88 2.71
N ALA A 75 -0.52 12.58 1.93
CA ALA A 75 -0.65 14.03 2.00
C ALA A 75 -1.37 14.51 3.27
N GLU A 76 -2.28 13.71 3.85
CA GLU A 76 -2.99 14.01 5.12
C GLU A 76 -2.03 14.23 6.29
N SER A 77 -0.82 13.69 6.24
CA SER A 77 0.16 13.76 7.33
C SER A 77 1.58 13.75 6.76
N MET A 78 2.06 14.94 6.38
CA MET A 78 3.45 15.11 5.93
C MET A 78 4.39 15.28 7.14
N PRO A 79 5.41 14.43 7.29
CA PRO A 79 6.40 14.54 8.36
C PRO A 79 7.40 15.67 8.11
N VAL A 80 8.09 16.09 9.18
CA VAL A 80 9.22 17.04 9.11
C VAL A 80 10.40 16.45 8.31
N ASP A 81 10.63 15.14 8.42
CA ASP A 81 11.54 14.38 7.57
C ASP A 81 10.71 13.66 6.49
N GLU A 82 10.70 14.21 5.27
CA GLU A 82 9.92 13.69 4.14
C GLU A 82 10.36 12.28 3.69
N GLU A 83 11.54 11.81 4.09
CA GLU A 83 12.01 10.47 3.75
C GLU A 83 11.21 9.39 4.49
N VAL A 84 10.67 9.69 5.67
CA VAL A 84 10.00 8.71 6.54
C VAL A 84 8.49 8.97 6.67
N CYS A 85 7.77 8.06 7.32
CA CYS A 85 6.37 8.29 7.68
C CYS A 85 6.24 9.01 9.02
N THR A 86 5.07 9.62 9.24
CA THR A 86 4.72 10.27 10.51
C THR A 86 4.56 9.28 11.67
N MET A 87 4.38 7.99 11.40
CA MET A 87 4.20 6.98 12.44
C MET A 87 5.44 6.80 13.32
N CYS A 88 6.63 6.77 12.72
CA CYS A 88 7.88 6.50 13.45
C CYS A 88 8.87 7.68 13.42
N GLY A 89 8.75 8.59 12.46
CA GLY A 89 9.65 9.74 12.32
C GLY A 89 11.13 9.33 12.36
N GLU A 90 11.90 9.98 13.24
CA GLU A 90 13.34 9.75 13.43
C GLU A 90 13.71 8.30 13.83
N PHE A 91 12.75 7.54 14.35
CA PHE A 91 12.91 6.14 14.76
C PHE A 91 12.47 5.14 13.68
N CYS A 92 12.37 5.57 12.41
CA CYS A 92 12.03 4.69 11.29
C CYS A 92 12.97 3.46 11.21
N ALA A 93 12.40 2.27 11.42
CA ALA A 93 13.15 1.02 11.43
C ALA A 93 13.86 0.74 10.09
N ILE A 94 13.21 1.02 8.96
CA ILE A 94 13.81 0.82 7.62
C ILE A 94 15.07 1.67 7.47
N LYS A 95 14.98 2.96 7.83
CA LYS A 95 16.11 3.91 7.73
C LYS A 95 17.25 3.51 8.66
N LYS A 96 16.95 3.10 9.90
CA LYS A 96 17.97 2.65 10.88
C LYS A 96 18.68 1.37 10.43
N VAL A 97 17.93 0.39 9.94
CA VAL A 97 18.50 -0.88 9.45
C VAL A 97 19.33 -0.65 8.20
N ASP A 98 18.87 0.17 7.24
CA ASP A 98 19.65 0.47 6.03
C ASP A 98 20.97 1.17 6.39
N ALA A 99 20.94 2.16 7.28
CA ALA A 99 22.15 2.84 7.75
C ALA A 99 23.12 1.93 8.51
N TYR A 100 22.62 0.89 9.20
CA TYR A 100 23.45 -0.10 9.88
C TYR A 100 24.09 -1.10 8.90
N LEU A 101 23.32 -1.57 7.92
CA LEU A 101 23.80 -2.54 6.91
C LEU A 101 24.70 -1.89 5.85
N HIS A 102 24.56 -0.59 5.63
CA HIS A 102 25.27 0.19 4.61
C HIS A 102 25.95 1.43 5.21
N PRO A 103 26.92 1.27 6.14
CA PRO A 103 27.60 2.39 6.78
C PRO A 103 28.34 3.32 5.79
N GLU A 104 28.68 2.81 4.61
CA GLU A 104 29.36 3.52 3.52
C GLU A 104 28.49 4.56 2.78
N LYS A 105 27.17 4.53 2.95
CA LYS A 105 26.24 5.47 2.29
C LYS A 105 26.02 6.77 3.05
N LYS A 106 26.70 6.96 4.19
CA LYS A 106 26.63 8.19 4.99
C LYS A 106 27.45 9.32 4.42
#